data_AF-A0AA46TVS8-F1
#
_entry.id   AF-A0AA46TVS8-F1
#
_cell.length_a   1.000
_cell.length_b   1.000
_cell.length_c   1.000
_cell.angle_alpha   90.00
_cell.angle_beta   90.00
_cell.angle_gamma   90.00
#
_symmetry.space_group_name_H-M   'P 1'
#
loop_
_entity.id
_entity.type
_entity.pdbx_description
1 polymer ?
#
loop_
_entity_poly.entity_id
_entity_poly.type
_entity_poly.pdbx_seq_one_letter_code
_entity_poly.pdbx_strand_id
1 'polypeptide(L)'
;MAVQSTFHKDLSKFEPVYRWGLTKRQLKMILGMIPGIIIIILEVFFITGYLFWIAAFLTAVLLIGPPVLKGTGKMDEMYNEMDFYFRIQDRYYQSGQIRRYTSDEFTPKKGIKEFDTRSSS
;
A
#
# COMPACT_ATOMS: atom_id res chain seq x y z
N MET A 1 -15.35 -24.97 -13.76
CA MET A 1 -14.86 -23.60 -13.99
C MET A 1 -15.50 -22.69 -12.96
N ALA A 2 -14.66 -21.94 -12.25
CA ALA A 2 -14.91 -20.73 -11.44
C ALA A 2 -13.95 -20.77 -10.24
N VAL A 3 -12.64 -20.64 -10.52
CA VAL A 3 -11.68 -20.23 -9.49
C VAL A 3 -12.02 -18.76 -9.24
N GLN A 4 -12.92 -18.52 -8.28
CA GLN A 4 -13.14 -17.17 -7.79
C GLN A 4 -11.81 -16.73 -7.18
N SER A 5 -11.11 -15.84 -7.91
CA SER A 5 -9.99 -15.09 -7.38
C SER A 5 -10.53 -14.28 -6.21
N THR A 6 -10.36 -14.80 -4.99
CA THR A 6 -10.51 -13.99 -3.78
C THR A 6 -9.28 -13.11 -3.71
N PHE A 7 -9.26 -12.08 -4.56
CA PHE A 7 -8.37 -10.95 -4.40
C PHE A 7 -8.81 -10.26 -3.11
N HIS A 8 -8.26 -10.72 -1.99
CA HIS A 8 -8.30 -9.95 -0.76
C HIS A 8 -7.49 -8.70 -1.08
N LYS A 9 -8.18 -7.64 -1.56
CA LYS A 9 -7.67 -6.28 -1.44
C LYS A 9 -7.40 -6.15 0.04
N ASP A 10 -6.13 -6.23 0.39
CA ASP A 10 -5.66 -6.25 1.75
C ASP A 10 -6.01 -4.88 2.35
N LEU A 11 -7.23 -4.77 2.88
CA LEU A 11 -7.81 -3.52 3.40
C LEU A 11 -7.01 -3.01 4.61
N SER A 12 -6.14 -3.86 5.18
CA SER A 12 -5.11 -3.51 6.15
C SER A 12 -4.12 -2.46 5.63
N LYS A 13 -3.94 -2.37 4.30
CA LYS A 13 -3.09 -1.37 3.63
C LYS A 13 -3.80 -0.04 3.38
N PHE A 14 -5.11 0.04 3.57
CA PHE A 14 -5.85 1.30 3.45
C PHE A 14 -5.65 2.10 4.74
N GLU A 15 -4.91 3.21 4.68
CA GLU A 15 -4.79 4.09 5.83
C GLU A 15 -6.17 4.62 6.20
N PRO A 16 -6.65 4.39 7.45
CA PRO A 16 -7.93 4.90 7.85
C PRO A 16 -7.90 6.42 7.80
N VAL A 17 -8.92 6.98 7.16
CA VAL A 17 -9.18 8.40 7.14
C VAL A 17 -9.31 8.87 8.59
N TYR A 18 -8.50 9.85 9.00
CA TYR A 18 -8.43 10.26 10.39
C TYR A 18 -9.44 11.35 10.71
N ARG A 19 -9.17 12.58 10.30
CA ARG A 19 -9.99 13.76 10.61
C ARG A 19 -10.15 14.60 9.35
N TRP A 20 -11.36 15.12 9.13
CA TRP A 20 -11.70 15.98 7.99
C TRP A 20 -11.41 15.37 6.61
N GLY A 21 -11.50 14.05 6.47
CA GLY A 21 -11.24 13.39 5.19
C GLY A 21 -9.75 13.17 4.89
N LEU A 22 -8.83 13.59 5.76
CA LEU A 22 -7.38 13.45 5.56
C LEU A 22 -6.81 12.23 6.29
N THR A 23 -5.85 11.55 5.67
CA THR A 23 -5.06 10.51 6.34
C THR A 23 -4.01 11.15 7.26
N LYS A 24 -3.51 10.39 8.24
CA LYS A 24 -2.45 10.87 9.15
C LYS A 24 -1.18 11.27 8.39
N ARG A 25 -0.89 10.61 7.26
CA ARG A 25 0.25 10.94 6.39
C ARG A 25 0.06 12.27 5.68
N GLN A 26 -1.13 12.53 5.15
CA GLN A 26 -1.46 13.81 4.54
C GLN A 26 -1.38 14.95 5.56
N LEU A 27 -1.81 14.71 6.81
CA LEU A 27 -1.66 15.70 7.89
C LEU A 27 -0.18 16.00 8.19
N LYS A 28 0.66 14.97 8.28
CA LYS A 28 2.12 15.13 8.49
C LYS A 28 2.79 15.84 7.32
N MET A 29 2.31 15.60 6.09
CA MET A 29 2.78 16.30 4.89
C MET A 29 2.49 17.78 4.98
N ILE A 30 1.23 18.16 5.24
CA ILE A 30 0.83 19.55 5.38
C ILE A 30 1.67 20.24 6.45
N LEU A 31 1.80 19.62 7.63
CA LEU A 31 2.61 20.16 8.72
C LEU A 31 4.09 20.32 8.34
N GLY A 32 4.65 19.36 7.60
CA GLY A 32 6.04 19.40 7.13
C GLY A 32 6.30 20.46 6.06
N MET A 33 5.29 20.88 5.29
CA MET A 33 5.43 21.91 4.25
C MET A 33 5.44 23.34 4.81
N ILE A 34 4.84 23.57 5.99
CA ILE A 34 4.72 24.89 6.63
C ILE A 34 6.04 25.68 6.65
N PRO A 35 7.19 25.13 7.14
CA PRO A 35 8.44 25.89 7.17
C PRO A 35 8.92 26.33 5.79
N GLY A 36 8.77 25.48 4.77
CA GLY A 36 9.13 25.83 3.39
C GLY A 36 8.26 26.96 2.83
N ILE A 37 6.95 26.92 3.12
CA ILE A 37 6.01 27.97 2.71
C ILE A 37 6.37 29.30 3.37
N ILE A 38 6.70 29.29 4.67
CA ILE A 38 7.11 30.51 5.40
C ILE A 38 8.36 31.12 4.77
N ILE A 39 9.35 30.31 4.42
CA ILE A 39 10.59 30.79 3.80
C ILE A 39 10.31 31.40 2.42
N ILE A 40 9.48 30.76 1.59
CA ILE A 40 9.10 31.31 0.28
C ILE A 40 8.37 32.65 0.45
N ILE A 41 7.48 32.78 1.44
CA ILE A 41 6.81 34.06 1.73
C ILE A 41 7.84 35.14 2.10
N LEU A 42 8.86 34.80 2.90
CA LEU A 42 9.95 35.73 3.20
C LEU A 42 10.73 36.10 1.94
N GLU A 43 11.05 35.14 1.08
CA GLU A 43 11.78 35.38 -0.18
C GLU A 43 11.08 36.40 -1.08
N VAL A 44 9.73 36.46 -1.09
CA VAL A 44 8.97 37.46 -1.85
C VAL A 44 9.34 38.90 -1.46
N PHE A 45 9.66 39.14 -0.18
CA PHE A 45 10.00 40.48 0.30
C PHE A 45 11.48 40.83 0.11
N PHE A 46 12.37 39.83 0.15
CA PHE A 46 13.82 40.05 0.12
C PHE A 46 14.46 39.90 -1.26
N ILE A 47 13.84 39.14 -2.16
CA ILE A 47 14.41 38.79 -3.47
C ILE A 47 13.42 39.20 -4.56
N THR A 48 13.92 39.90 -5.59
CA THR A 48 13.09 40.36 -6.71
C THR A 48 13.61 39.85 -8.05
N GLY A 49 12.72 39.83 -9.05
CA GLY A 49 13.06 39.42 -10.42
C GLY A 49 13.31 37.91 -10.56
N TYR A 50 14.18 37.54 -11.50
CA TYR A 50 14.45 36.13 -11.82
C TYR A 50 15.10 35.34 -10.66
N LEU A 51 15.83 36.03 -9.77
CA LEU A 51 16.46 35.41 -8.62
C LEU A 51 15.44 34.85 -7.63
N PHE A 52 14.27 35.49 -7.50
CA PHE A 52 13.18 35.00 -6.65
C PHE A 52 12.70 33.64 -7.13
N TRP A 53 12.48 33.48 -8.45
CA TRP A 53 12.00 32.22 -9.01
C TRP A 53 12.99 31.07 -8.80
N ILE A 54 14.29 31.34 -8.91
CA ILE A 54 15.33 30.33 -8.67
C ILE A 54 15.38 29.96 -7.20
N ALA A 55 15.36 30.95 -6.29
CA ALA A 55 15.37 30.73 -4.85
C ALA A 55 14.12 29.96 -4.40
N ALA A 56 12.93 30.40 -4.81
CA ALA A 56 11.65 29.76 -4.51
C ALA A 56 11.58 28.32 -5.04
N PHE A 57 12.15 28.07 -6.23
CA PHE A 57 12.24 26.71 -6.76
C PHE A 57 13.15 25.82 -5.90
N LEU A 58 14.33 26.32 -5.51
CA LEU A 58 15.26 25.58 -4.65
C LEU A 58 14.64 25.29 -3.28
N THR A 59 14.00 26.27 -2.65
CA THR A 59 13.33 26.09 -1.36
C THR A 59 12.16 25.14 -1.47
N ALA A 60 11.35 25.22 -2.53
CA ALA A 60 10.28 24.26 -2.77
C ALA A 60 10.82 22.83 -2.94
N VAL A 61 11.84 22.62 -3.76
CA VAL A 61 12.41 21.27 -3.97
C VAL A 61 13.01 20.72 -2.68
N LEU A 62 13.72 21.54 -1.90
CA LEU A 62 14.48 21.08 -0.74
C LEU A 62 13.61 20.92 0.52
N LEU A 63 12.67 21.82 0.76
CA LEU A 63 11.85 21.84 1.98
C LEU A 63 10.45 21.29 1.78
N ILE A 64 9.84 21.52 0.61
CA ILE A 64 8.47 21.08 0.32
C ILE A 64 8.46 19.71 -0.37
N GLY A 65 9.45 19.42 -1.22
CA GLY A 65 9.57 18.14 -1.93
C GLY A 65 9.56 16.91 -1.01
N PRO A 66 10.45 16.80 0.00
CA PRO A 66 10.52 15.64 0.87
C PRO A 66 9.21 15.31 1.63
N PRO A 67 8.52 16.26 2.29
CA PRO A 67 7.26 15.96 2.96
C PRO A 67 6.16 15.56 1.96
N VAL A 68 6.13 16.13 0.76
CA VAL A 68 5.17 15.75 -0.30
C VAL A 68 5.40 14.30 -0.76
N LEU A 69 6.65 13.92 -1.01
CA LEU A 69 7.00 12.55 -1.41
C LEU A 69 6.64 11.53 -0.31
N LYS A 70 6.85 11.89 0.95
CA LYS A 70 6.50 11.03 2.09
C LYS A 70 4.98 10.94 2.33
N GLY A 71 4.27 12.05 2.11
CA GLY A 71 2.84 12.20 2.32
C GLY A 71 1.96 11.54 1.28
N THR A 72 2.38 11.61 0.02
CA THR A 72 1.66 11.02 -1.11
C THR A 72 1.71 9.50 -1.13
N GLY A 73 2.58 8.86 -0.35
CA GLY A 73 2.67 7.41 -0.29
C GLY A 73 3.21 6.74 -1.56
N LYS A 74 3.50 7.52 -2.61
CA LYS A 74 4.04 7.02 -3.89
C LYS A 74 5.29 6.17 -3.73
N MET A 75 6.13 6.48 -2.74
CA MET A 75 7.31 5.67 -2.44
C MET A 75 6.91 4.27 -1.95
N ASP A 76 5.94 4.18 -1.06
CA ASP A 76 5.48 2.90 -0.54
C ASP A 76 4.66 2.13 -1.58
N GLU A 77 3.89 2.82 -2.42
CA GLU A 77 3.21 2.22 -3.57
C GLU A 77 4.22 1.59 -4.53
N MET A 78 5.29 2.31 -4.87
CA MET A 78 6.36 1.81 -5.73
C MET A 78 7.07 0.59 -5.11
N TYR A 79 7.37 0.60 -3.81
CA TYR A 79 7.95 -0.56 -3.13
C TYR A 79 6.99 -1.75 -3.10
N ASN A 80 5.69 -1.53 -2.85
CA ASN A 80 4.68 -2.59 -2.88
C ASN A 80 4.50 -3.17 -4.28
N GLU A 81 4.56 -2.33 -5.31
CA GLU A 81 4.48 -2.74 -6.70
C GLU A 81 5.70 -3.58 -7.10
N MET A 82 6.91 -3.13 -6.75
CA MET A 82 8.13 -3.93 -6.95
C MET A 82 8.07 -5.26 -6.17
N ASP A 83 7.66 -5.27 -4.91
CA ASP A 83 7.55 -6.50 -4.12
C ASP A 83 6.51 -7.46 -4.71
N PHE A 84 5.42 -6.96 -5.28
CA PHE A 84 4.45 -7.78 -6.00
C PHE A 84 5.09 -8.45 -7.23
N TYR A 85 5.76 -7.68 -8.09
CA TYR A 85 6.36 -8.21 -9.32
C TYR A 85 7.56 -9.12 -9.06
N PHE A 86 8.37 -8.87 -8.03
CA PHE A 86 9.55 -9.70 -7.77
C PHE A 86 9.28 -10.86 -6.84
N ARG A 87 8.42 -10.72 -5.83
CA ARG A 87 8.27 -11.74 -4.78
C ARG A 87 7.00 -12.56 -4.92
N ILE A 88 5.88 -11.95 -5.33
CA ILE A 88 4.61 -12.68 -5.48
C ILE A 88 4.57 -13.42 -6.82
N GLN A 89 4.99 -12.76 -7.89
CA GLN A 89 5.06 -13.40 -9.21
C GLN A 89 6.10 -14.54 -9.23
N ASP A 90 7.31 -14.34 -8.67
CA ASP A 90 8.28 -15.44 -8.56
C ASP A 90 7.80 -16.58 -7.67
N ARG A 91 7.02 -16.32 -6.61
CA ARG A 91 6.38 -17.39 -5.82
C ARG A 91 5.34 -18.18 -6.59
N TYR A 92 4.64 -17.55 -7.54
CA TYR A 92 3.72 -18.26 -8.44
C TYR A 92 4.47 -19.18 -9.41
N TYR A 93 5.69 -18.79 -9.81
CA TYR A 93 6.56 -19.64 -10.65
C TYR A 93 7.38 -20.66 -9.83
N GLN A 94 7.67 -20.37 -8.56
CA GLN A 94 8.37 -21.26 -7.61
C GLN A 94 7.45 -22.19 -6.84
N SER A 95 6.13 -22.02 -6.89
CA SER A 95 5.17 -23.05 -6.46
C SER A 95 5.13 -24.19 -7.49
N GLY A 96 6.32 -24.73 -7.77
CA GLY A 96 6.51 -26.03 -8.37
C GLY A 96 5.68 -27.02 -7.59
N GLN A 97 4.67 -27.54 -8.29
CA GLN A 97 3.80 -28.64 -7.90
C GLN A 97 2.82 -28.31 -6.76
N ILE A 98 1.68 -27.74 -7.14
CA ILE A 98 0.41 -28.04 -6.46
C ILE A 98 0.34 -29.57 -6.37
N ARG A 99 0.43 -30.13 -5.15
CA ARG A 99 0.37 -31.57 -4.90
C ARG A 99 -0.91 -32.08 -5.54
N ARG A 100 -0.79 -32.83 -6.64
CA ARG A 100 -1.93 -33.51 -7.24
C ARG A 100 -2.24 -34.68 -6.33
N TYR A 101 -3.29 -34.54 -5.52
CA TYR A 101 -3.86 -35.66 -4.78
C TYR A 101 -4.22 -36.76 -5.80
N THR A 102 -3.68 -37.95 -5.63
CA THR A 102 -4.15 -39.12 -6.37
C THR A 102 -5.49 -39.57 -5.78
N SER A 103 -6.38 -40.13 -6.61
CA SER A 103 -7.76 -40.52 -6.25
C SER A 103 -7.85 -41.45 -5.03
N ASP A 104 -6.75 -42.13 -4.75
CA ASP A 104 -6.48 -43.11 -3.69
C ASP A 104 -6.18 -42.48 -2.31
N GLU A 105 -5.82 -41.20 -2.23
CA GLU A 105 -5.63 -40.52 -0.93
C GLU A 105 -6.95 -40.21 -0.20
N PHE A 106 -8.10 -40.35 -0.87
CA PHE A 106 -9.43 -40.12 -0.30
C PHE A 106 -10.18 -41.41 0.06
N THR A 107 -9.48 -42.52 0.36
CA THR A 107 -10.18 -43.71 0.86
C THR A 107 -10.63 -43.49 2.32
N PRO A 108 -11.93 -43.57 2.63
CA PRO A 108 -12.41 -43.42 4.00
C PRO A 108 -11.82 -44.54 4.88
N LYS A 109 -11.14 -44.17 5.96
CA LYS A 109 -10.61 -45.15 6.92
C LYS A 109 -11.77 -45.94 7.52
N LYS A 110 -11.70 -47.27 7.39
CA LYS A 110 -12.72 -48.21 7.86
C LYS A 110 -12.93 -48.02 9.37
N GLY A 111 -14.08 -47.46 9.75
CA GLY A 111 -14.48 -47.27 11.16
C GLY A 111 -14.95 -45.87 11.55
N ILE A 112 -14.75 -44.85 10.71
CA ILE A 112 -15.21 -43.48 11.00
C ILE A 112 -16.45 -43.20 10.15
N LYS A 113 -17.64 -43.18 10.77
CA LYS A 113 -18.87 -42.68 10.15
C LYS A 113 -18.94 -41.17 10.37
N GLU A 114 -18.69 -40.38 9.33
CA GLU A 114 -18.86 -38.91 9.37
C GLU A 114 -20.32 -38.46 9.13
N PHE A 115 -21.29 -39.27 9.54
CA PHE A 115 -22.71 -38.88 9.52
C PHE A 115 -23.33 -39.18 10.89
N ASP A 116 -23.59 -38.11 11.65
CA ASP A 116 -24.54 -38.12 12.76
C ASP A 116 -25.94 -38.22 12.15
N THR A 117 -26.50 -39.42 12.12
CA THR A 117 -27.93 -39.60 11.86
C THR A 117 -28.69 -39.13 13.09
N ARG A 118 -28.90 -37.81 13.21
CA ARG A 118 -29.98 -37.27 14.03
C ARG A 118 -31.29 -37.73 13.43
N SER A 119 -31.85 -38.76 14.02
CA SER A 119 -33.22 -39.22 13.78
C SER A 119 -34.17 -38.07 14.08
N SER A 120 -34.91 -37.66 13.06
CA SER A 120 -36.20 -36.99 13.26
C SER A 120 -37.15 -37.99 13.92
N SER A 121 -37.48 -37.76 15.18
CA SER A 121 -38.70 -38.26 15.83
C SER A 121 -39.11 -37.27 16.91
#